data_AF-A0A8T7L631-F1
#
_entry.id   AF-A0A8T7L631-F1
#
_cell.length_a   1.000
_cell.length_b   1.000
_cell.length_c   1.000
_cell.angle_alpha   90.00
_cell.angle_beta   90.00
_cell.angle_gamma   90.00
#
_symmetry.space_group_name_H-M   'P 1'
#
loop_
_entity.id
_entity.type
_entity.pdbx_description
1 polymer ?
#
loop_
_entity_poly.entity_id
_entity_poly.type
_entity_poly.pdbx_seq_one_letter_code
_entity_poly.pdbx_strand_id
1 'polypeptide(L)'
;MAAQTVSSRRSRLRLALQNPRWQPVIYAEVGGLILLALTLLPGGFDYLHFFHKVAQGCVTCAYNPYYLEWFLRPLGLLPWRAAYLLLAALTMLGGWWAARRLGGSPFIALVSPAFLWILWLGQIDIVPAFGLALAWWSTERQKPLLAGFGLLLLATKPQLGAFAILALARWNGPKALIIPALGAAASFLIYGLDWPQRWLGYTPQTVFGGDAWFYIAPIWLLAGLVGVFFVRGRREQLQYIVAATLSGAPFLGAYSFFVLTFFPLRRWEIAAAYLPFALMGLTGSQWWLGLLLAQPLLVMARLLWENGQVPAFLAHLRPAP
;
A
#
# COMPACT_ATOMS: atom_id res chain seq x y z
N MET A 1 -1.16 47.47 14.09
CA MET A 1 -2.31 46.61 14.48
C MET A 1 -2.62 45.44 13.53
N ALA A 2 -2.16 45.41 12.26
CA ALA A 2 -2.48 44.32 11.32
C ALA A 2 -1.72 42.99 11.53
N ALA A 3 -0.65 42.95 12.34
CA ALA A 3 0.17 41.75 12.53
C ALA A 3 -0.42 40.72 13.53
N GLN A 4 -1.28 41.16 14.46
CA GLN A 4 -1.86 40.26 15.49
C GLN A 4 -3.02 39.40 14.94
N THR A 5 -3.69 39.81 13.87
CA THR A 5 -4.82 39.07 13.28
C THR A 5 -4.39 37.90 12.39
N VAL A 6 -3.18 37.93 11.81
CA VAL A 6 -2.68 36.83 10.95
C VAL A 6 -2.19 35.64 11.77
N SER A 7 -1.62 35.88 12.95
CA SER A 7 -1.17 34.82 13.87
C SER A 7 -2.35 33.96 14.37
N SER A 8 -3.49 34.58 14.69
CA SER A 8 -4.66 33.87 15.24
C SER A 8 -5.40 33.02 14.21
N ARG A 9 -5.32 33.32 12.91
CA ARG A 9 -5.91 32.48 11.85
C ARG A 9 -5.10 31.22 11.57
N ARG A 10 -3.76 31.31 11.60
CA ARG A 10 -2.88 30.14 11.36
C ARG A 10 -2.97 29.09 12.47
N SER A 11 -3.22 29.49 13.72
CA SER A 11 -3.42 28.54 14.82
C SER A 11 -4.74 27.78 14.69
N ARG A 12 -5.83 28.44 14.28
CA ARG A 12 -7.15 27.80 14.10
C ARG A 12 -7.18 26.76 12.99
N LEU A 13 -6.54 27.03 11.84
CA LEU A 13 -6.47 26.07 10.72
C LEU A 13 -5.65 24.82 11.07
N ARG A 14 -4.53 24.96 11.80
CA ARG A 14 -3.77 23.81 12.31
C ARG A 14 -4.59 23.00 13.31
N LEU A 15 -5.30 23.67 14.21
CA LEU A 15 -6.18 23.02 15.18
C LEU A 15 -7.30 22.23 14.48
N ALA A 16 -7.89 22.76 13.41
CA ALA A 16 -8.97 22.08 12.69
C ALA A 16 -8.49 20.79 11.98
N LEU A 17 -7.38 20.85 11.24
CA LEU A 17 -6.83 19.68 10.51
C LEU A 17 -6.29 18.58 11.42
N GLN A 18 -5.86 18.95 12.63
CA GLN A 18 -5.39 18.00 13.64
C GLN A 18 -6.51 17.51 14.56
N ASN A 19 -7.70 18.11 14.52
CA ASN A 19 -8.79 17.70 15.37
C ASN A 19 -9.40 16.39 14.84
N PRO A 20 -9.35 15.29 15.62
CA PRO A 20 -9.85 13.99 15.19
C PRO A 20 -11.36 13.98 14.90
N ARG A 21 -12.12 14.98 15.38
CA ARG A 21 -13.55 15.13 15.07
C ARG A 21 -13.82 15.65 13.66
N TRP A 22 -12.94 16.50 13.11
CA TRP A 22 -13.15 17.10 11.78
C TRP A 22 -12.56 16.27 10.65
N GLN A 23 -11.56 15.43 10.93
CA GLN A 23 -10.95 14.58 9.90
C GLN A 23 -11.94 13.70 9.11
N PRO A 24 -12.94 13.04 9.72
CA PRO A 24 -13.92 12.25 8.96
C PRO A 24 -14.79 13.11 8.05
N VAL A 25 -15.17 14.32 8.49
CA VAL A 25 -16.01 15.24 7.70
C VAL A 25 -15.24 15.73 6.49
N ILE A 26 -14.01 16.23 6.68
CA ILE A 26 -13.14 16.69 5.59
C ILE A 26 -12.85 15.54 4.61
N TYR A 27 -12.58 14.34 5.13
CA TYR A 27 -12.35 13.16 4.29
C TYR A 27 -13.59 12.83 3.44
N ALA A 28 -14.78 12.87 4.03
CA ALA A 28 -16.04 12.60 3.34
C ALA A 28 -16.35 13.68 2.28
N GLU A 29 -16.13 14.96 2.58
CA GLU A 29 -16.34 16.06 1.64
C GLU A 29 -15.38 15.95 0.44
N VAL A 30 -14.09 15.82 0.69
CA VAL A 30 -13.08 15.68 -0.37
C VAL A 30 -13.28 14.38 -1.15
N GLY A 31 -13.56 13.28 -0.48
CA GLY A 31 -13.88 11.99 -1.11
C GLY A 31 -15.14 12.05 -1.97
N GLY A 32 -16.17 12.75 -1.51
CA GLY A 32 -17.41 12.99 -2.27
C GLY A 32 -17.17 13.80 -3.54
N LEU A 33 -16.36 14.86 -3.46
CA LEU A 33 -15.94 15.64 -4.62
C LEU A 33 -15.13 14.81 -5.62
N ILE A 34 -14.23 13.95 -5.12
CA ILE A 34 -13.47 13.02 -5.97
C ILE A 34 -14.43 12.04 -6.66
N LEU A 35 -15.34 11.39 -5.94
CA LEU A 35 -16.32 10.47 -6.54
C LEU A 35 -17.16 11.17 -7.61
N LEU A 36 -17.65 12.37 -7.33
CA LEU A 36 -18.39 13.18 -8.28
C LEU A 36 -17.55 13.43 -9.54
N ALA A 37 -16.28 13.84 -9.38
CA ALA A 37 -15.36 14.03 -10.50
C ALA A 37 -15.15 12.73 -11.30
N LEU A 38 -15.01 11.58 -10.64
CA LEU A 38 -14.87 10.27 -11.30
C LEU A 38 -16.14 9.84 -12.06
N THR A 39 -17.31 10.38 -11.72
CA THR A 39 -18.53 10.15 -12.52
C THR A 39 -18.47 10.88 -13.86
N LEU A 40 -17.95 12.10 -13.86
CA LEU A 40 -17.94 13.03 -15.00
C LEU A 40 -16.74 12.85 -15.93
N LEU A 41 -15.58 12.46 -15.38
CA LEU A 41 -14.33 12.38 -16.10
C LEU A 41 -14.02 10.96 -16.61
N PRO A 42 -13.28 10.81 -17.73
CA PRO A 42 -12.89 9.50 -18.24
C PRO A 42 -11.92 8.82 -17.28
N GLY A 43 -12.33 7.72 -16.65
CA GLY A 43 -11.55 7.02 -15.63
C GLY A 43 -11.94 5.54 -15.56
N GLY A 44 -11.23 4.78 -14.75
CA GLY A 44 -11.43 3.34 -14.58
C GLY A 44 -10.83 2.51 -15.72
N PHE A 45 -9.79 3.01 -16.40
CA PHE A 45 -9.16 2.30 -17.51
C PHE A 45 -8.71 0.88 -17.12
N ASP A 46 -7.96 0.74 -16.02
CA ASP A 46 -7.49 -0.57 -15.58
C ASP A 46 -8.63 -1.44 -15.07
N TYR A 47 -9.63 -0.81 -14.42
CA TYR A 47 -10.83 -1.53 -14.02
C TYR A 47 -11.57 -2.11 -15.23
N LEU A 48 -11.87 -1.31 -16.25
CA LEU A 48 -12.58 -1.73 -17.45
C LEU A 48 -11.83 -2.84 -18.19
N HIS A 49 -10.52 -2.67 -18.42
CA HIS A 49 -9.77 -3.56 -19.30
C HIS A 49 -9.27 -4.84 -18.61
N PHE A 50 -9.04 -4.80 -17.29
CA PHE A 50 -8.50 -5.91 -16.52
C PHE A 50 -9.47 -6.38 -15.43
N PHE A 51 -9.77 -5.55 -14.43
CA PHE A 51 -10.42 -6.03 -13.19
C PHE A 51 -11.93 -6.33 -13.33
N HIS A 52 -12.64 -5.68 -14.24
CA HIS A 52 -14.03 -6.00 -14.54
C HIS A 52 -14.14 -7.34 -15.25
N LYS A 53 -13.19 -7.67 -16.13
CA LYS A 53 -13.12 -9.00 -16.76
C LYS A 53 -12.79 -10.08 -15.73
N VAL A 54 -11.89 -9.80 -14.78
CA VAL A 54 -11.66 -10.70 -13.63
C VAL A 54 -12.94 -10.87 -12.83
N ALA A 55 -13.68 -9.80 -12.55
CA ALA A 55 -14.98 -9.86 -11.87
C ALA A 55 -16.03 -10.71 -12.63
N GLN A 56 -15.86 -10.86 -13.95
CA GLN A 56 -16.69 -11.70 -14.82
C GLN A 56 -16.14 -13.13 -15.00
N GLY A 57 -15.06 -13.49 -14.31
CA GLY A 57 -14.48 -14.84 -14.32
C GLY A 57 -13.26 -15.03 -15.23
N CYS A 58 -12.78 -13.98 -15.91
CA CYS A 58 -11.53 -14.05 -16.67
C CYS A 58 -10.30 -13.96 -15.75
N VAL A 59 -9.90 -15.08 -15.15
CA VAL A 59 -8.78 -15.13 -14.18
C VAL A 59 -7.40 -14.88 -14.78
N THR A 60 -7.26 -14.91 -16.11
CA THR A 60 -6.02 -14.59 -16.84
C THR A 60 -6.00 -13.17 -17.41
N CYS A 61 -7.10 -12.41 -17.26
CA CYS A 61 -7.18 -11.02 -17.73
C CYS A 61 -6.44 -10.03 -16.83
N ALA A 62 -5.86 -10.46 -15.70
CA ALA A 62 -5.03 -9.64 -14.84
C ALA A 62 -3.84 -10.45 -14.30
N TYR A 63 -2.87 -9.75 -13.72
CA TYR A 63 -1.60 -10.31 -13.24
C TYR A 63 -1.67 -10.82 -11.80
N ASN A 64 -2.87 -10.90 -11.23
CA ASN A 64 -3.10 -11.29 -9.85
C ASN A 64 -3.38 -12.80 -9.73
N PRO A 65 -3.18 -13.39 -8.55
CA PRO A 65 -3.60 -14.75 -8.27
C PRO A 65 -5.08 -14.96 -8.59
N TYR A 66 -5.44 -16.13 -9.14
CA TYR A 66 -6.79 -16.40 -9.65
C TYR A 66 -7.90 -16.18 -8.62
N TYR A 67 -7.65 -16.51 -7.35
CA TYR A 67 -8.62 -16.33 -6.27
C TYR A 67 -8.97 -14.87 -5.97
N LEU A 68 -8.28 -13.88 -6.56
CA LEU A 68 -8.73 -12.48 -6.58
C LEU A 68 -10.17 -12.37 -7.10
N GLU A 69 -10.54 -13.23 -8.07
CA GLU A 69 -11.89 -13.29 -8.64
C GLU A 69 -12.95 -13.33 -7.53
N TRP A 70 -12.75 -14.07 -6.45
CA TRP A 70 -13.75 -14.22 -5.37
C TRP A 70 -14.14 -12.89 -4.74
N PHE A 71 -13.18 -11.95 -4.64
CA PHE A 71 -13.40 -10.65 -4.04
C PHE A 71 -13.99 -9.64 -5.04
N LEU A 72 -13.70 -9.81 -6.33
CA LEU A 72 -14.19 -8.91 -7.38
C LEU A 72 -15.52 -9.35 -7.98
N ARG A 73 -15.86 -10.64 -7.91
CA ARG A 73 -17.06 -11.21 -8.54
C ARG A 73 -18.37 -10.51 -8.21
N PRO A 74 -18.63 -10.05 -6.97
CA PRO A 74 -19.83 -9.26 -6.68
C PRO A 74 -19.93 -7.97 -7.51
N LEU A 75 -18.80 -7.35 -7.86
CA LEU A 75 -18.77 -6.15 -8.70
C LEU A 75 -19.07 -6.46 -10.18
N GLY A 76 -18.83 -7.69 -10.63
CA GLY A 76 -19.12 -8.13 -11.99
C GLY A 76 -20.61 -8.22 -12.33
N LEU A 77 -21.47 -8.16 -11.31
CA LEU A 77 -22.93 -8.13 -11.45
C LEU A 77 -23.47 -6.75 -11.86
N LEU A 78 -22.64 -5.72 -11.78
CA LEU A 78 -23.00 -4.34 -12.10
C LEU A 78 -22.43 -3.94 -13.47
N PRO A 79 -23.06 -2.98 -14.18
CA PRO A 79 -22.42 -2.33 -15.33
C PRO A 79 -21.05 -1.78 -14.93
N TRP A 80 -20.04 -1.95 -15.79
CA TRP A 80 -18.64 -1.68 -15.45
C TRP A 80 -18.41 -0.30 -14.80
N ARG A 81 -19.14 0.73 -15.25
CA ARG A 81 -19.01 2.10 -14.73
C ARG A 81 -19.53 2.21 -13.29
N ALA A 82 -20.66 1.59 -12.98
CA ALA A 82 -21.19 1.53 -11.62
C ALA A 82 -20.28 0.70 -10.71
N ALA A 83 -19.79 -0.43 -11.22
CA ALA A 83 -18.85 -1.29 -10.52
C ALA A 83 -17.53 -0.59 -10.19
N TYR A 84 -16.98 0.19 -11.13
CA TYR A 84 -15.82 1.06 -10.95
C TYR A 84 -16.04 2.12 -9.87
N LEU A 85 -17.17 2.84 -9.91
CA LEU A 85 -17.47 3.88 -8.91
C LEU A 85 -17.65 3.27 -7.52
N LEU A 86 -18.29 2.10 -7.43
CA LEU A 86 -18.40 1.35 -6.19
C LEU A 86 -17.01 0.92 -5.69
N LEU A 87 -16.15 0.39 -6.57
CA LEU A 87 -14.77 0.07 -6.21
C LEU A 87 -14.04 1.32 -5.70
N ALA A 88 -14.13 2.47 -6.37
CA ALA A 88 -13.50 3.71 -5.92
C ALA A 88 -13.99 4.15 -4.53
N ALA A 89 -15.29 4.06 -4.26
CA ALA A 89 -15.85 4.35 -2.95
C ALA A 89 -15.33 3.38 -1.88
N LEU A 90 -15.30 2.08 -2.16
CA LEU A 90 -14.72 1.07 -1.29
C LEU A 90 -13.22 1.28 -1.08
N THR A 91 -12.50 1.74 -2.10
CA THR A 91 -11.09 2.11 -2.04
C THR A 91 -10.86 3.26 -1.05
N MET A 92 -11.67 4.31 -1.11
CA MET A 92 -11.60 5.42 -0.15
C MET A 92 -11.96 4.99 1.27
N LEU A 93 -13.04 4.23 1.47
CA LEU A 93 -13.41 3.74 2.79
C LEU A 93 -12.33 2.82 3.38
N GLY A 94 -11.82 1.90 2.57
CA GLY A 94 -10.71 1.02 2.91
C GLY A 94 -9.45 1.80 3.24
N GLY A 95 -9.12 2.83 2.47
CA GLY A 95 -7.93 3.67 2.67
C GLY A 95 -8.02 4.52 3.93
N TRP A 96 -9.20 5.11 4.20
CA TRP A 96 -9.47 5.80 5.46
C TRP A 96 -9.26 4.88 6.66
N TRP A 97 -9.86 3.69 6.61
CA TRP A 97 -9.75 2.73 7.70
C TRP A 97 -8.32 2.23 7.87
N ALA A 98 -7.65 1.85 6.77
CA ALA A 98 -6.28 1.35 6.77
C ALA A 98 -5.29 2.37 7.35
N ALA A 99 -5.37 3.64 6.90
CA ALA A 99 -4.55 4.71 7.46
C ALA A 99 -4.74 4.89 8.97
N ARG A 100 -5.98 4.77 9.47
CA ARG A 100 -6.24 4.86 10.92
C ARG A 100 -5.69 3.67 11.70
N ARG A 101 -5.72 2.45 11.14
CA ARG A 101 -5.22 1.23 11.81
C ARG A 101 -3.70 1.12 11.78
N LEU A 102 -3.09 1.52 10.68
CA LEU A 102 -1.63 1.64 10.55
C LEU A 102 -1.10 2.96 11.13
N GLY A 103 -2.02 3.81 11.61
CA GLY A 103 -1.88 5.09 12.30
C GLY A 103 -1.12 6.18 11.55
N GLY A 104 -1.20 6.17 10.23
CA GLY A 104 -0.95 7.32 9.37
C GLY A 104 -2.14 8.30 9.35
N SER A 105 -2.07 9.26 8.43
CA SER A 105 -3.13 10.26 8.27
C SER A 105 -4.01 9.90 7.08
N PRO A 106 -5.32 9.64 7.28
CA PRO A 106 -6.25 9.36 6.20
C PRO A 106 -6.25 10.45 5.13
N PHE A 107 -6.16 11.72 5.55
CA PHE A 107 -6.17 12.85 4.62
C PHE A 107 -4.92 12.87 3.73
N ILE A 108 -3.74 12.64 4.30
CA ILE A 108 -2.49 12.59 3.53
C ILE A 108 -2.54 11.44 2.51
N ALA A 109 -3.09 10.30 2.91
CA ALA A 109 -3.25 9.17 2.00
C ALA A 109 -4.22 9.50 0.86
N LEU A 110 -5.41 10.05 1.18
CA LEU A 110 -6.43 10.41 0.19
C LEU A 110 -5.93 11.39 -0.86
N VAL A 111 -5.21 12.42 -0.45
CA VAL A 111 -4.70 13.47 -1.34
C VAL A 111 -3.32 13.14 -1.91
N SER A 112 -2.80 11.93 -1.68
CA SER A 112 -1.52 11.53 -2.28
C SER A 112 -1.72 11.24 -3.77
N PRO A 113 -0.82 11.70 -4.65
CA PRO A 113 -0.96 11.46 -6.08
C PRO A 113 -1.04 9.97 -6.43
N ALA A 114 -0.29 9.12 -5.73
CA ALA A 114 -0.34 7.66 -5.90
C ALA A 114 -1.72 7.08 -5.58
N PHE A 115 -2.40 7.54 -4.52
CA PHE A 115 -3.75 7.07 -4.19
C PHE A 115 -4.80 7.61 -5.15
N LEU A 116 -4.69 8.88 -5.56
CA LEU A 116 -5.56 9.46 -6.59
C LEU A 116 -5.41 8.74 -7.93
N TRP A 117 -4.20 8.29 -8.26
CA TRP A 117 -3.93 7.46 -9.42
C TRP A 117 -4.65 6.11 -9.34
N ILE A 118 -4.65 5.44 -8.17
CA ILE A 118 -5.40 4.20 -7.95
C ILE A 118 -6.89 4.42 -8.17
N LEU A 119 -7.44 5.48 -7.60
CA LEU A 119 -8.86 5.83 -7.77
C LEU A 119 -9.19 6.10 -9.23
N TRP A 120 -8.35 6.88 -9.90
CA TRP A 120 -8.55 7.26 -11.30
C TRP A 120 -8.49 6.07 -12.26
N LEU A 121 -7.54 5.15 -12.08
CA LEU A 121 -7.42 3.97 -12.94
C LEU A 121 -8.36 2.83 -12.54
N GLY A 122 -8.88 2.85 -11.31
CA GLY A 122 -9.68 1.76 -10.75
C GLY A 122 -8.81 0.54 -10.40
N GLN A 123 -7.61 0.81 -9.88
CA GLN A 123 -6.68 -0.22 -9.40
C GLN A 123 -7.20 -0.87 -8.11
N ILE A 124 -6.88 -2.15 -7.93
CA ILE A 124 -7.34 -2.95 -6.77
C ILE A 124 -6.36 -2.95 -5.60
N ASP A 125 -5.29 -2.14 -5.67
CA ASP A 125 -4.22 -2.09 -4.69
C ASP A 125 -4.68 -1.83 -3.25
N ILE A 126 -5.89 -1.30 -3.07
CA ILE A 126 -6.49 -1.20 -1.75
C ILE A 126 -6.82 -2.55 -1.12
N VAL A 127 -7.14 -3.58 -1.90
CA VAL A 127 -7.47 -4.92 -1.38
C VAL A 127 -6.31 -5.47 -0.55
N PRO A 128 -5.07 -5.56 -1.08
CA PRO A 128 -3.95 -6.00 -0.28
C PRO A 128 -3.57 -4.99 0.83
N ALA A 129 -3.67 -3.68 0.60
CA ALA A 129 -3.35 -2.69 1.64
C ALA A 129 -4.34 -2.70 2.82
N PHE A 130 -5.63 -2.95 2.55
CA PHE A 130 -6.65 -3.21 3.57
C PHE A 130 -6.38 -4.53 4.29
N GLY A 131 -5.98 -5.57 3.56
CA GLY A 131 -5.52 -6.85 4.12
C GLY A 131 -4.36 -6.67 5.11
N LEU A 132 -3.35 -5.88 4.75
CA LEU A 132 -2.23 -5.50 5.62
C LEU A 132 -2.72 -4.82 6.91
N ALA A 133 -3.57 -3.80 6.78
CA ALA A 133 -4.12 -3.08 7.93
C ALA A 133 -4.99 -3.97 8.83
N LEU A 134 -5.76 -4.88 8.24
CA LEU A 134 -6.61 -5.83 8.96
C LEU A 134 -5.79 -6.89 9.70
N ALA A 135 -4.76 -7.43 9.06
CA ALA A 135 -3.85 -8.35 9.70
C ALA A 135 -3.11 -7.69 10.87
N TRP A 136 -2.59 -6.46 10.66
CA TRP A 136 -1.96 -5.69 11.73
C TRP A 136 -2.91 -5.43 12.91
N TRP A 137 -4.10 -4.85 12.65
CA TRP A 137 -5.08 -4.56 13.69
C TRP A 137 -5.52 -5.82 14.45
N SER A 138 -5.69 -6.94 13.74
CA SER A 138 -6.03 -8.22 14.36
C SER A 138 -4.89 -8.76 15.22
N THR A 139 -3.64 -8.49 14.84
CA THR A 139 -2.45 -8.81 15.65
C THR A 139 -2.47 -8.06 16.98
N GLU A 140 -2.73 -6.74 16.95
CA GLU A 140 -2.84 -5.92 18.16
C GLU A 140 -3.98 -6.39 19.08
N ARG A 141 -5.05 -6.93 18.50
CA ARG A 141 -6.23 -7.43 19.22
C ARG A 141 -6.18 -8.93 19.56
N GLN A 142 -5.07 -9.61 19.26
CA GLN A 142 -4.91 -11.06 19.47
C GLN A 142 -6.04 -11.89 18.83
N LYS A 143 -6.48 -11.51 17.62
CA LYS A 143 -7.51 -12.20 16.83
C LYS A 143 -6.88 -12.93 15.64
N PRO A 144 -6.19 -14.07 15.84
CA PRO A 144 -5.37 -14.69 14.80
C PRO A 144 -6.16 -15.14 13.58
N LEU A 145 -7.39 -15.65 13.74
CA LEU A 145 -8.23 -16.02 12.59
C LEU A 145 -8.54 -14.81 11.71
N LEU A 146 -8.90 -13.67 12.30
CA LEU A 146 -9.16 -12.44 11.55
C LEU A 146 -7.88 -11.89 10.91
N ALA A 147 -6.73 -12.08 11.58
CA ALA A 147 -5.44 -11.79 10.97
C ALA A 147 -5.24 -12.63 9.71
N GLY A 148 -5.59 -13.92 9.74
CA GLY A 148 -5.56 -14.81 8.58
C GLY A 148 -6.42 -14.34 7.41
N PHE A 149 -7.59 -13.76 7.66
CA PHE A 149 -8.38 -13.14 6.58
C PHE A 149 -7.64 -11.93 5.98
N GLY A 150 -7.00 -11.10 6.81
CA GLY A 150 -6.12 -10.03 6.35
C GLY A 150 -4.94 -10.54 5.52
N LEU A 151 -4.32 -11.67 5.91
CA LEU A 151 -3.23 -12.31 5.15
C LEU A 151 -3.71 -12.82 3.78
N LEU A 152 -4.91 -13.40 3.71
CA LEU A 152 -5.50 -13.85 2.43
C LEU A 152 -5.74 -12.67 1.48
N LEU A 153 -6.27 -11.55 1.98
CA LEU A 153 -6.43 -10.33 1.19
C LEU A 153 -5.09 -9.73 0.75
N LEU A 154 -4.10 -9.68 1.65
CA LEU A 154 -2.75 -9.21 1.35
C LEU A 154 -2.06 -10.05 0.27
N ALA A 155 -2.35 -11.36 0.24
CA ALA A 155 -1.78 -12.27 -0.75
C ALA A 155 -2.32 -12.06 -2.18
N THR A 156 -3.41 -11.28 -2.38
CA THR A 156 -3.93 -10.93 -3.73
C THR A 156 -2.93 -10.11 -4.56
N LYS A 157 -1.91 -9.53 -3.92
CA LYS A 157 -0.78 -8.88 -4.58
C LYS A 157 0.51 -9.25 -3.83
N PRO A 158 1.08 -10.44 -4.07
CA PRO A 158 2.19 -10.95 -3.26
C PRO A 158 3.44 -10.06 -3.34
N GLN A 159 3.61 -9.31 -4.44
CA GLN A 159 4.71 -8.36 -4.61
C GLN A 159 4.67 -7.21 -3.59
N LEU A 160 3.48 -6.84 -3.09
CA LEU A 160 3.31 -5.82 -2.05
C LEU A 160 3.45 -6.41 -0.63
N GLY A 161 3.09 -7.69 -0.47
CA GLY A 161 2.72 -8.25 0.81
C GLY A 161 3.55 -9.43 1.32
N ALA A 162 4.34 -10.11 0.48
CA ALA A 162 4.94 -11.42 0.83
C ALA A 162 5.72 -11.38 2.16
N PHE A 163 6.65 -10.44 2.32
CA PHE A 163 7.43 -10.34 3.57
C PHE A 163 6.61 -9.86 4.76
N ALA A 164 5.62 -8.98 4.53
CA ALA A 164 4.68 -8.56 5.56
C ALA A 164 3.80 -9.74 6.03
N ILE A 165 3.38 -10.62 5.11
CA ILE A 165 2.64 -11.85 5.42
C ILE A 165 3.46 -12.75 6.34
N LEU A 166 4.75 -12.96 6.03
CA LEU A 166 5.64 -13.78 6.87
C LEU A 166 5.77 -13.22 8.29
N ALA A 167 6.03 -11.91 8.41
CA ALA A 167 6.14 -11.25 9.71
C ALA A 167 4.84 -11.33 10.52
N LEU A 168 3.71 -11.01 9.90
CA LEU A 168 2.40 -11.03 10.53
C LEU A 168 1.97 -12.46 10.92
N ALA A 169 2.21 -13.45 10.08
CA ALA A 169 1.99 -14.86 10.40
C ALA A 169 2.84 -15.29 11.61
N ARG A 170 4.13 -14.91 11.63
CA ARG A 170 5.04 -15.19 12.74
C ARG A 170 4.60 -14.55 14.06
N TRP A 171 4.03 -13.35 14.02
CA TRP A 171 3.57 -12.64 15.22
C TRP A 171 2.21 -13.13 15.75
N ASN A 172 1.35 -13.68 14.88
CA ASN A 172 0.04 -14.23 15.28
C ASN A 172 0.05 -15.74 15.56
N GLY A 173 1.13 -16.43 15.18
CA GLY A 173 1.24 -17.89 15.30
C GLY A 173 0.43 -18.66 14.25
N PRO A 174 0.44 -20.00 14.31
CA PRO A 174 -0.08 -20.86 13.25
C PRO A 174 -1.59 -20.71 13.00
N LYS A 175 -2.36 -20.25 14.00
CA LYS A 175 -3.81 -20.01 13.84
C LYS A 175 -4.12 -18.96 12.77
N ALA A 176 -3.22 -18.01 12.50
CA ALA A 176 -3.41 -17.05 11.42
C ALA A 176 -3.27 -17.65 10.03
N LEU A 177 -2.71 -18.87 9.90
CA LEU A 177 -2.57 -19.55 8.62
C LEU A 177 -3.79 -20.38 8.24
N ILE A 178 -4.76 -20.57 9.14
CA ILE A 178 -5.96 -21.38 8.87
C ILE A 178 -6.74 -20.82 7.67
N ILE A 179 -7.09 -19.54 7.68
CA ILE A 179 -7.85 -18.94 6.58
C ILE A 179 -7.06 -18.91 5.26
N PRO A 180 -5.78 -18.48 5.22
CA PRO A 180 -4.97 -18.60 4.01
C PRO A 180 -4.84 -20.04 3.50
N ALA A 181 -4.69 -21.04 4.38
CA ALA A 181 -4.59 -22.44 3.98
C ALA A 181 -5.91 -22.94 3.38
N LEU A 182 -7.06 -22.59 3.97
CA LEU A 182 -8.38 -22.89 3.41
C LEU A 182 -8.60 -22.19 2.07
N GLY A 183 -8.18 -20.92 1.95
CA GLY A 183 -8.21 -20.18 0.68
C GLY A 183 -7.32 -20.82 -0.37
N ALA A 184 -6.11 -21.25 -0.02
CA ALA A 184 -5.22 -21.97 -0.93
C ALA A 184 -5.83 -23.31 -1.37
N ALA A 185 -6.34 -24.11 -0.43
CA ALA A 185 -7.00 -25.37 -0.73
C ALA A 185 -8.22 -25.18 -1.66
N ALA A 186 -9.09 -24.22 -1.37
CA ALA A 186 -10.21 -23.87 -2.23
C ALA A 186 -9.75 -23.40 -3.62
N SER A 187 -8.64 -22.64 -3.70
CA SER A 187 -8.09 -22.19 -4.98
C SER A 187 -7.60 -23.36 -5.83
N PHE A 188 -6.99 -24.38 -5.21
CA PHE A 188 -6.55 -25.58 -5.90
C PHE A 188 -7.71 -26.45 -6.35
N LEU A 189 -8.77 -26.55 -5.55
CA LEU A 189 -9.98 -27.29 -5.92
C LEU A 189 -10.71 -26.63 -7.10
N ILE A 190 -10.82 -25.30 -7.12
CA ILE A 190 -11.57 -24.56 -8.14
C ILE A 190 -10.78 -24.40 -9.43
N TYR A 191 -9.48 -24.09 -9.34
CA TYR A 191 -8.67 -23.72 -10.50
C TYR A 191 -7.67 -24.80 -10.94
N GLY A 192 -7.55 -25.91 -10.20
CA GLY A 192 -6.57 -26.97 -10.46
C GLY A 192 -5.22 -26.74 -9.77
N LEU A 193 -4.51 -27.82 -9.43
CA LEU A 193 -3.22 -27.75 -8.72
C LEU A 193 -2.13 -26.99 -9.49
N ASP A 194 -2.23 -26.92 -10.81
CA ASP A 194 -1.28 -26.26 -11.71
C ASP A 194 -1.51 -24.75 -11.85
N TRP A 195 -2.58 -24.19 -11.25
CA TRP A 195 -2.91 -22.78 -11.43
C TRP A 195 -1.79 -21.81 -11.03
N PRO A 196 -0.98 -22.03 -9.96
CA PRO A 196 0.11 -21.12 -9.64
C PRO A 196 1.19 -21.12 -10.73
N GLN A 197 1.47 -22.28 -11.34
CA GLN A 197 2.40 -22.37 -12.46
C GLN A 197 1.87 -21.62 -13.68
N ARG A 198 0.58 -21.77 -14.00
CA ARG A 198 -0.05 -21.00 -15.09
C ARG A 198 -0.01 -19.50 -14.83
N TRP A 199 -0.35 -19.07 -13.61
CA TRP A 199 -0.26 -17.68 -13.17
C TRP A 199 1.17 -17.12 -13.32
N LEU A 200 2.17 -17.83 -12.83
CA LEU A 200 3.58 -17.45 -12.97
C LEU A 200 4.08 -17.51 -14.42
N GLY A 201 3.43 -18.26 -15.31
CA GLY A 201 3.82 -18.38 -16.72
C GLY A 201 3.54 -17.12 -17.55
N TYR A 202 2.48 -16.37 -17.24
CA TYR A 202 2.12 -15.15 -18.00
C TYR A 202 2.40 -13.84 -17.23
N THR A 203 2.64 -13.90 -15.91
CA THR A 203 3.00 -12.71 -15.11
C THR A 203 4.31 -12.03 -15.56
N PRO A 204 5.38 -12.74 -15.98
CA PRO A 204 6.64 -12.14 -16.41
C PRO A 204 6.61 -11.49 -17.80
N GLN A 205 5.65 -11.88 -18.65
CA GLN A 205 5.65 -11.53 -20.08
C GLN A 205 5.26 -10.07 -20.36
N THR A 206 4.80 -9.34 -19.34
CA THR A 206 4.32 -7.94 -19.46
C THR A 206 5.14 -6.96 -18.62
N VAL A 207 6.30 -7.40 -18.14
CA VAL A 207 7.20 -6.62 -17.29
C VAL A 207 8.24 -5.96 -18.17
N PHE A 208 8.76 -4.80 -17.75
CA PHE A 208 9.94 -4.10 -18.31
C PHE A 208 11.20 -4.98 -18.34
N GLY A 209 11.17 -6.07 -19.12
CA GLY A 209 12.32 -6.89 -19.44
C GLY A 209 13.31 -6.01 -20.19
N GLY A 210 14.40 -5.64 -19.51
CA GLY A 210 15.41 -4.73 -20.05
C GLY A 210 15.99 -3.76 -19.03
N ASP A 211 15.28 -3.45 -17.95
CA ASP A 211 15.79 -2.50 -16.94
C ASP A 211 16.76 -3.17 -15.96
N ALA A 212 17.93 -2.54 -15.73
CA ALA A 212 18.94 -3.01 -14.78
C ALA A 212 18.37 -3.25 -13.37
N TRP A 213 17.31 -2.51 -13.01
CA TRP A 213 16.60 -2.67 -11.75
C TRP A 213 16.02 -4.07 -11.56
N PHE A 214 15.58 -4.74 -12.62
CA PHE A 214 15.04 -6.10 -12.54
C PHE A 214 16.05 -7.10 -11.93
N TYR A 215 17.33 -6.93 -12.28
CA TYR A 215 18.42 -7.80 -11.80
C TYR A 215 18.89 -7.46 -10.39
N ILE A 216 18.83 -6.17 -10.03
CA ILE A 216 19.32 -5.69 -8.73
C ILE A 216 18.25 -5.78 -7.65
N ALA A 217 16.97 -5.64 -8.01
CA ALA A 217 15.85 -5.53 -7.08
C ALA A 217 15.73 -6.71 -6.10
N PRO A 218 15.90 -7.99 -6.49
CA PRO A 218 15.88 -9.10 -5.52
C PRO A 218 17.00 -9.02 -4.48
N ILE A 219 18.22 -8.68 -4.91
CA ILE A 219 19.37 -8.51 -4.00
C ILE A 219 19.12 -7.31 -3.09
N TRP A 220 18.64 -6.20 -3.65
CA TRP A 220 18.28 -5.01 -2.90
C TRP A 220 17.20 -5.29 -1.85
N LEU A 221 16.18 -6.07 -2.21
CA LEU A 221 15.11 -6.48 -1.31
C LEU A 221 15.66 -7.27 -0.13
N LEU A 222 16.49 -8.28 -0.39
CA LEU A 222 17.10 -9.10 0.66
C LEU A 222 18.03 -8.28 1.55
N ALA A 223 18.88 -7.44 0.95
CA ALA A 223 19.78 -6.55 1.69
C ALA A 223 18.99 -5.54 2.54
N GLY A 224 17.94 -4.95 1.97
CA GLY A 224 17.03 -4.05 2.67
C GLY A 224 16.37 -4.73 3.87
N LEU A 225 15.87 -5.95 3.71
CA LEU A 225 15.18 -6.68 4.78
C LEU A 225 16.08 -6.99 5.98
N VAL A 226 17.41 -7.07 5.83
CA VAL A 226 18.33 -7.20 6.98
C VAL A 226 18.15 -6.08 7.99
N GLY A 227 17.79 -4.87 7.53
CA GLY A 227 17.55 -3.74 8.40
C GLY A 227 16.42 -3.94 9.42
N VAL A 228 15.48 -4.87 9.18
CA VAL A 228 14.34 -5.12 10.09
C VAL A 228 14.78 -5.56 11.48
N PHE A 229 15.93 -6.25 11.58
CA PHE A 229 16.48 -6.72 12.86
C PHE A 229 17.01 -5.59 13.74
N PHE A 230 17.24 -4.41 13.18
CA PHE A 230 17.69 -3.21 13.89
C PHE A 230 16.53 -2.27 14.26
N VAL A 231 15.32 -2.55 13.78
CA VAL A 231 14.13 -1.75 14.08
C VAL A 231 13.41 -2.36 15.28
N ARG A 232 13.16 -1.55 16.32
CA ARG A 232 12.42 -1.96 17.52
C ARG A 232 10.94 -1.63 17.34
N GLY A 233 10.08 -2.47 17.90
CA GLY A 233 8.63 -2.32 17.78
C GLY A 233 8.09 -3.01 16.52
N ARG A 234 7.02 -3.79 16.70
CA ARG A 234 6.44 -4.59 15.60
C ARG A 234 5.84 -3.72 14.50
N ARG A 235 5.34 -2.54 14.84
CA ARG A 235 4.70 -1.62 13.88
C ARG A 235 5.74 -0.97 12.98
N GLU A 236 6.83 -0.52 13.58
CA GLU A 236 7.98 0.06 12.91
C GLU A 236 8.66 -1.00 12.04
N GLN A 237 8.81 -2.24 12.54
CA GLN A 237 9.26 -3.37 11.74
C GLN A 237 8.36 -3.62 10.53
N LEU A 238 7.03 -3.58 10.70
CA LEU A 238 6.09 -3.76 9.60
C LEU A 238 6.23 -2.63 8.56
N GLN A 239 6.31 -1.37 9.01
CA GLN A 239 6.53 -0.23 8.13
C GLN A 239 7.85 -0.38 7.35
N TYR A 240 8.91 -0.82 8.03
CA TYR A 240 10.21 -1.07 7.43
C TYR A 240 10.15 -2.18 6.37
N ILE A 241 9.49 -3.31 6.68
CA ILE A 241 9.31 -4.42 5.73
C ILE A 241 8.56 -3.95 4.47
N VAL A 242 7.49 -3.17 4.65
CA VAL A 242 6.71 -2.62 3.52
C VAL A 242 7.57 -1.67 2.68
N ALA A 243 8.36 -0.81 3.32
CA ALA A 243 9.28 0.09 2.63
C ALA A 243 10.36 -0.68 1.86
N ALA A 244 11.00 -1.67 2.50
CA ALA A 244 11.99 -2.54 1.87
C ALA A 244 11.38 -3.27 0.65
N THR A 245 10.17 -3.82 0.80
CA THR A 245 9.43 -4.49 -0.27
C THR A 245 9.15 -3.55 -1.44
N LEU A 246 8.63 -2.34 -1.18
CA LEU A 246 8.38 -1.34 -2.22
C LEU A 246 9.65 -0.87 -2.92
N SER A 247 10.78 -0.78 -2.20
CA SER A 247 12.08 -0.47 -2.78
C SER A 247 12.75 -1.64 -3.49
N GLY A 248 12.21 -2.86 -3.42
CA GLY A 248 12.87 -4.07 -3.94
C GLY A 248 11.99 -4.91 -4.86
N ALA A 249 10.76 -4.48 -5.13
CA ALA A 249 9.84 -5.19 -6.02
C ALA A 249 9.86 -4.56 -7.41
N PRO A 250 10.49 -5.21 -8.42
CA PRO A 250 10.64 -4.63 -9.76
C PRO A 250 9.32 -4.61 -10.56
N PHE A 251 8.25 -5.17 -9.99
CA PHE A 251 6.95 -5.37 -10.65
C PHE A 251 5.82 -4.48 -10.08
N LEU A 252 6.13 -3.58 -9.15
CA LEU A 252 5.10 -2.73 -8.53
C LEU A 252 4.88 -1.48 -9.36
N GLY A 253 3.64 -1.26 -9.77
CA GLY A 253 3.23 -0.01 -10.38
C GLY A 253 3.49 1.16 -9.44
N ALA A 254 3.90 2.32 -9.98
CA ALA A 254 4.20 3.54 -9.24
C ALA A 254 3.12 3.94 -8.21
N TYR A 255 1.87 3.67 -8.54
CA TYR A 255 0.73 3.94 -7.67
C TYR A 255 0.72 3.10 -6.38
N SER A 256 1.41 1.95 -6.33
CA SER A 256 1.46 1.04 -5.16
C SER A 256 2.19 1.66 -3.95
N PHE A 257 2.99 2.70 -4.17
CA PHE A 257 3.74 3.40 -3.12
C PHE A 257 2.84 4.14 -2.12
N PHE A 258 1.55 4.36 -2.45
CA PHE A 258 0.58 4.93 -1.52
C PHE A 258 0.49 4.14 -0.21
N VAL A 259 0.80 2.84 -0.17
CA VAL A 259 0.69 2.05 1.06
C VAL A 259 1.54 2.61 2.19
N LEU A 260 2.69 3.25 1.88
CA LEU A 260 3.50 3.94 2.90
C LEU A 260 2.79 5.15 3.51
N THR A 261 1.87 5.78 2.79
CA THR A 261 1.08 6.91 3.31
C THR A 261 0.06 6.50 4.37
N PHE A 262 -0.22 5.20 4.50
CA PHE A 262 -1.05 4.66 5.59
C PHE A 262 -0.29 4.54 6.91
N PHE A 263 1.04 4.60 6.89
CA PHE A 263 1.87 4.64 8.09
C PHE A 263 2.16 6.09 8.52
N PRO A 264 2.68 6.31 9.75
CA PRO A 264 3.18 7.62 10.15
C PRO A 264 4.34 8.03 9.23
N LEU A 265 4.20 9.19 8.60
CA LEU A 265 5.23 9.81 7.78
C LEU A 265 5.64 11.17 8.33
N ARG A 266 6.92 11.49 8.21
CA ARG A 266 7.47 12.83 8.40
C ARG A 266 7.22 13.70 7.17
N ARG A 267 7.28 15.02 7.35
CA ARG A 267 6.97 16.00 6.28
C ARG A 267 7.82 15.82 5.01
N TRP A 268 9.09 15.45 5.16
CA TRP A 268 10.00 15.22 4.04
C TRP A 268 9.73 13.89 3.32
N GLU A 269 9.25 12.86 4.03
CA GLU A 269 8.79 11.61 3.41
C GLU A 269 7.50 11.84 2.61
N ILE A 270 6.61 12.71 3.10
CA ILE A 270 5.42 13.16 2.38
C ILE A 270 5.84 13.94 1.13
N ALA A 271 6.77 14.89 1.24
CA ALA A 271 7.27 15.62 0.09
C ALA A 271 7.87 14.68 -0.97
N ALA A 272 8.67 13.70 -0.55
CA ALA A 272 9.24 12.69 -1.43
C ALA A 272 8.19 11.79 -2.10
N ALA A 273 7.04 11.56 -1.45
CA ALA A 273 5.92 10.82 -2.03
C ALA A 273 5.17 11.60 -3.13
N TYR A 274 5.22 12.95 -3.09
CA TYR A 274 4.46 13.81 -3.99
C TYR A 274 5.31 14.33 -5.15
N LEU A 275 6.59 14.61 -4.88
CA LEU A 275 7.51 15.24 -5.82
C LEU A 275 7.63 14.48 -7.17
N PRO A 276 7.76 13.14 -7.22
CA PRO A 276 7.85 12.41 -8.49
C PRO A 276 6.66 12.67 -9.41
N PHE A 277 5.45 12.72 -8.86
CA PHE A 277 4.23 12.96 -9.63
C PHE A 277 4.07 14.42 -10.07
N ALA A 278 4.58 15.38 -9.28
CA ALA A 278 4.63 16.78 -9.70
C ALA A 278 5.59 16.95 -10.89
N LEU A 279 6.71 16.20 -10.91
CA LEU A 279 7.69 16.24 -11.99
C LEU A 279 7.25 15.49 -13.25
N MET A 280 6.38 14.48 -13.12
CA MET A 280 5.81 13.74 -14.25
C MET A 280 5.21 14.66 -15.33
N GLY A 281 4.51 15.71 -14.92
CA GLY A 281 3.88 16.67 -15.84
C GLY A 281 4.85 17.67 -16.48
N LEU A 282 6.07 17.81 -15.97
CA LEU A 282 7.02 18.83 -16.41
C LEU A 282 7.98 18.32 -17.49
N THR A 283 8.44 17.07 -17.38
CA THR A 283 9.57 16.60 -18.21
C THR A 283 9.19 15.66 -19.33
N GLY A 284 7.97 15.14 -19.36
CA GLY A 284 7.48 14.15 -20.35
C GLY A 284 8.27 12.83 -20.40
N SER A 285 9.28 12.67 -19.54
CA SER A 285 10.24 11.57 -19.50
C SER A 285 10.05 10.74 -18.24
N GLN A 286 10.40 9.45 -18.27
CA GLN A 286 10.08 8.49 -17.20
C GLN A 286 11.07 8.48 -16.03
N TRP A 287 12.08 9.34 -16.00
CA TRP A 287 13.10 9.36 -14.92
C TRP A 287 12.51 9.61 -13.52
N TRP A 288 11.34 10.27 -13.45
CA TRP A 288 10.62 10.47 -12.18
C TRP A 288 10.22 9.15 -11.51
N LEU A 289 10.09 8.04 -12.26
CA LEU A 289 9.86 6.71 -11.68
C LEU A 289 10.99 6.32 -10.73
N GLY A 290 12.24 6.66 -11.04
CA GLY A 290 13.38 6.43 -10.16
C GLY A 290 13.28 7.22 -8.85
N LEU A 291 12.69 8.41 -8.88
CA LEU A 291 12.47 9.21 -7.67
C LEU A 291 11.43 8.61 -6.73
N LEU A 292 10.56 7.71 -7.19
CA LEU A 292 9.61 7.03 -6.30
C LEU A 292 10.33 6.18 -5.26
N LEU A 293 11.54 5.69 -5.56
CA LEU A 293 12.38 4.98 -4.62
C LEU A 293 12.83 5.86 -3.45
N ALA A 294 12.86 7.19 -3.62
CA ALA A 294 13.24 8.08 -2.54
C ALA A 294 12.36 7.86 -1.30
N GLN A 295 11.05 7.73 -1.44
CA GLN A 295 10.14 7.59 -0.30
C GLN A 295 10.43 6.34 0.58
N PRO A 296 10.43 5.09 0.07
CA PRO A 296 10.73 3.93 0.90
C PRO A 296 12.14 3.98 1.49
N LEU A 297 13.14 4.45 0.74
CA LEU A 297 14.53 4.57 1.23
C LEU A 297 14.62 5.55 2.41
N LEU A 298 13.92 6.67 2.29
CA LEU A 298 13.80 7.69 3.31
C LEU A 298 13.12 7.15 4.59
N VAL A 299 12.04 6.37 4.43
CA VAL A 299 11.37 5.68 5.55
C VAL A 299 12.29 4.66 6.22
N MET A 300 13.00 3.84 5.43
CA MET A 300 13.95 2.87 5.95
C MET A 300 15.08 3.55 6.74
N ALA A 301 15.68 4.60 6.17
CA ALA A 301 16.74 5.37 6.80
C ALA A 301 16.29 6.00 8.13
N ARG A 302 15.09 6.60 8.17
CA ARG A 302 14.51 7.13 9.42
C ARG A 302 14.35 6.04 10.46
N LEU A 303 13.73 4.92 10.11
CA LEU A 303 13.42 3.87 11.07
C LEU A 303 14.71 3.25 11.63
N LEU A 304 15.74 3.07 10.79
CA LEU A 304 17.06 2.66 11.24
C LEU A 304 17.73 3.71 12.13
N TRP A 305 17.58 5.00 11.83
CA TRP A 305 18.14 6.08 12.65
C TRP A 305 17.45 6.19 14.02
N GLU A 306 16.12 6.10 14.07
CA GLU A 306 15.33 6.21 15.30
C GLU A 306 15.48 4.99 16.22
N ASN A 307 15.71 3.81 15.65
CA ASN A 307 15.82 2.54 16.39
C ASN A 307 17.25 2.05 16.56
N GLY A 308 18.13 2.51 15.68
CA GLY A 308 19.57 2.43 15.83
C GLY A 308 19.99 3.30 16.99
N GLN A 309 19.88 2.77 18.21
CA GLN A 309 20.96 2.99 19.14
C GLN A 309 22.22 2.63 18.37
N VAL A 310 23.05 3.64 18.06
CA VAL A 310 24.47 3.45 17.79
C VAL A 310 24.88 2.26 18.65
N PRO A 311 25.23 1.09 18.07
CA PRO A 311 25.48 -0.11 18.84
C PRO A 311 26.33 0.27 20.05
N ALA A 312 26.05 -0.24 21.25
CA ALA A 312 26.88 0.05 22.42
C ALA A 312 28.38 -0.15 22.11
N PHE A 313 28.70 -1.02 21.15
CA PHE A 313 29.99 -1.17 20.50
C PHE A 313 30.58 0.11 19.87
N LEU A 314 29.81 0.92 19.14
CA LEU A 314 30.24 2.24 18.65
C LEU A 314 30.22 3.31 19.76
N ALA A 315 29.48 3.11 20.86
CA ALA A 315 29.58 3.97 22.03
C ALA A 315 30.93 3.79 22.76
N HIS A 316 31.57 2.62 22.66
CA HIS A 316 32.94 2.38 23.15
C HIS A 316 34.04 2.99 22.26
N LEU A 317 33.71 3.41 21.02
CA LEU A 317 34.63 4.13 20.14
C LEU A 317 34.53 5.66 20.30
N ARG A 318 33.68 6.16 21.20
CA ARG A 318 33.72 7.57 21.57
C ARG A 318 34.92 7.79 22.50
N PRO A 319 35.87 8.68 22.17
CA PRO A 319 36.95 9.01 23.09
C PRO A 319 36.32 9.49 24.42
N ALA A 320 36.86 8.98 25.53
CA ALA A 320 36.47 9.43 26.86
C ALA A 320 36.70 10.95 26.96
N PRO A 321 35.80 11.70 27.64
CA PRO A 321 35.87 13.15 27.75
C PRO A 321 37.13 13.64 28.48
#